data_AF-A0A0Q7MLJ4-F1
#
_entry.id   AF-A0A0Q7MLJ4-F1
#
_cell.length_a   1.000
_cell.length_b   1.000
_cell.length_c   1.000
_cell.angle_alpha   90.00
_cell.angle_beta   90.00
_cell.angle_gamma   90.00
#
_symmetry.space_group_name_H-M   'P 1'
#
loop_
_entity.id
_entity.type
_entity.pdbx_description
1 polymer ?
#
loop_
_entity_poly.entity_id
_entity_poly.type
_entity_poly.pdbx_seq_one_letter_code
_entity_poly.pdbx_strand_id
1 'polypeptide(L)'
;MDEDEARDTELARREAEEARREAELLRRDREKAERAAAKEAERRRRDHEKAERDAQKDADRRERDRLRAEQDALKQAEQRRKEQERAAQQAVREAARQLREAEKAQRAAALAQQQAAREAEKARRHAVRVAGAESVPVDLPPGIAVLWRTPPPGRPGPRPGLTLEQIADAGIALADAEGIESVSMARLAESLGFTTMSLYRYVSSKDEVLSLMSDRAGGRPPVVGPEVGGWRERLELVLAVQQPILHAHPWLARTSQVMHAVGPGRLAWMEAMLSALDGTPLSEHQKVGAIGLLASHTLDRLRVGEELSGAGRTAAVGSTADGAPAPDLGALISTLASPDEHPSLRRAAADGAFSYPDDVPADDDSLDFGTVLILDGIERLITHAS
;
A
#
# COMPACT_ATOMS: atom_id res chain seq x y z
N MET A 1 12.29 -47.70 140.98
CA MET A 1 11.65 -48.17 139.73
C MET A 1 11.60 -46.95 138.82
N ASP A 2 12.78 -46.37 138.57
CA ASP A 2 12.98 -44.98 138.12
C ASP A 2 13.92 -44.88 136.89
N GLU A 3 14.32 -46.02 136.32
CA GLU A 3 15.27 -46.05 135.18
C GLU A 3 14.59 -46.25 133.81
N ASP A 4 13.34 -46.74 133.75
CA ASP A 4 12.63 -46.99 132.48
C ASP A 4 11.95 -45.72 131.92
N GLU A 5 11.44 -44.83 132.76
CA GLU A 5 10.76 -43.59 132.32
C GLU A 5 11.73 -42.53 131.77
N ALA A 6 13.01 -42.59 132.19
CA ALA A 6 14.09 -41.76 131.68
C ALA A 6 14.62 -42.23 130.31
N ARG A 7 14.54 -43.53 130.00
CA ARG A 7 14.93 -44.07 128.68
C ARG A 7 13.90 -43.78 127.60
N ASP A 8 12.62 -43.84 127.93
CA ASP A 8 11.52 -43.60 126.98
C ASP A 8 11.44 -42.12 126.56
N THR A 9 11.72 -41.21 127.49
CA THR A 9 11.83 -39.77 127.20
C THR A 9 13.08 -39.41 126.39
N GLU A 10 14.17 -40.16 126.53
CA GLU A 10 15.37 -39.96 125.71
C GLU A 10 15.24 -40.53 124.29
N LEU A 11 14.52 -41.65 124.11
CA LEU A 11 14.21 -42.21 122.79
C LEU A 11 13.30 -41.28 121.98
N ALA A 12 12.22 -40.79 122.59
CA ALA A 12 11.32 -39.82 121.96
C ALA A 12 12.02 -38.50 121.59
N ARG A 13 13.00 -38.06 122.38
CA ARG A 13 13.81 -36.87 122.08
C ARG A 13 14.76 -37.09 120.89
N ARG A 14 15.34 -38.30 120.75
CA ARG A 14 16.17 -38.67 119.60
C ARG A 14 15.36 -38.79 118.31
N GLU A 15 14.21 -39.44 118.36
CA GLU A 15 13.30 -39.52 117.20
C GLU A 15 12.78 -38.14 116.78
N ALA A 16 12.46 -37.26 117.75
CA ALA A 16 12.09 -35.89 117.45
C ALA A 16 13.25 -35.05 116.86
N GLU A 17 14.50 -35.31 117.28
CA GLU A 17 15.68 -34.70 116.67
C GLU A 17 15.97 -35.23 115.26
N GLU A 18 15.78 -36.52 115.03
CA GLU A 18 15.98 -37.16 113.73
C GLU A 18 14.92 -36.71 112.72
N ALA A 19 13.65 -36.66 113.13
CA ALA A 19 12.57 -36.09 112.32
C ALA A 19 12.78 -34.60 112.03
N ARG A 20 13.36 -33.83 112.97
CA ARG A 20 13.75 -32.42 112.72
C ARG A 20 14.88 -32.32 111.71
N ARG A 21 15.89 -33.18 111.78
CA ARG A 21 17.01 -33.22 110.82
C ARG A 21 16.54 -33.64 109.43
N GLU A 22 15.67 -34.63 109.33
CA GLU A 22 15.10 -35.10 108.08
C GLU A 22 14.18 -34.04 107.43
N ALA A 23 13.33 -33.39 108.22
CA ALA A 23 12.52 -32.26 107.75
C ALA A 23 13.40 -31.07 107.29
N GLU A 24 14.52 -30.80 107.97
CA GLU A 24 15.46 -29.76 107.56
C GLU A 24 16.19 -30.12 106.26
N LEU A 25 16.56 -31.39 106.06
CA LEU A 25 17.15 -31.89 104.81
C LEU A 25 16.16 -31.78 103.64
N LEU A 26 14.92 -32.25 103.81
CA LEU A 26 13.86 -32.11 102.81
C LEU A 26 13.58 -30.64 102.46
N ARG A 27 13.62 -29.75 103.46
CA ARG A 27 13.48 -28.30 103.22
C ARG A 27 14.64 -27.76 102.38
N ARG A 28 15.89 -28.14 102.69
CA ARG A 28 17.08 -27.73 101.93
C ARG A 28 17.08 -28.28 100.50
N ASP A 29 16.66 -29.53 100.30
CA ASP A 29 16.58 -30.14 98.98
C ASP A 29 15.46 -29.51 98.14
N ARG A 30 14.30 -29.23 98.74
CA ARG A 30 13.22 -28.47 98.10
C ARG A 30 13.68 -27.06 97.72
N GLU A 31 14.34 -26.36 98.63
CA GLU A 31 14.86 -25.01 98.37
C GLU A 31 15.95 -25.03 97.27
N LYS A 32 16.79 -26.06 97.22
CA LYS A 32 17.79 -26.26 96.17
C LYS A 32 17.15 -26.57 94.82
N ALA A 33 16.11 -27.40 94.79
CA ALA A 33 15.34 -27.73 93.59
C ALA A 33 14.57 -26.50 93.06
N GLU A 34 13.95 -25.72 93.94
CA GLU A 34 13.27 -24.46 93.59
C GLU A 34 14.27 -23.43 93.03
N ARG A 35 15.46 -23.29 93.64
CA ARG A 35 16.55 -22.45 93.10
C ARG A 35 17.07 -22.95 91.75
N ALA A 36 17.15 -24.26 91.53
CA ALA A 36 17.56 -24.84 90.25
C ALA A 36 16.51 -24.61 89.16
N ALA A 37 15.23 -24.84 89.47
CA ALA A 37 14.10 -24.58 88.57
C ALA A 37 13.99 -23.08 88.22
N ALA A 38 14.20 -22.19 89.19
CA ALA A 38 14.23 -20.75 88.95
C ALA A 38 15.36 -20.34 88.00
N LYS A 39 16.56 -20.89 88.17
CA LYS A 39 17.70 -20.66 87.26
C LYS A 39 17.44 -21.20 85.85
N GLU A 40 16.81 -22.37 85.74
CA GLU A 40 16.47 -22.96 84.44
C GLU A 40 15.37 -22.14 83.73
N ALA A 41 14.35 -21.69 84.45
CA ALA A 41 13.32 -20.81 83.92
C ALA A 41 13.91 -19.47 83.46
N GLU A 42 14.85 -18.89 84.23
CA GLU A 42 15.55 -17.67 83.84
C GLU A 42 16.39 -17.88 82.57
N ARG A 43 17.10 -19.01 82.45
CA ARG A 43 17.86 -19.36 81.24
C ARG A 43 16.95 -19.50 80.02
N ARG A 44 15.84 -20.23 80.15
CA ARG A 44 14.85 -20.39 79.06
C ARG A 44 14.26 -19.05 78.63
N ARG A 45 13.97 -18.16 79.58
CA ARG A 45 13.51 -16.80 79.28
C ARG A 45 14.55 -16.01 78.50
N ARG A 46 15.82 -16.03 78.91
CA ARG A 46 16.92 -15.35 78.19
C ARG A 46 17.13 -15.93 76.78
N ASP A 47 17.03 -17.24 76.62
CA ASP A 47 17.16 -17.91 75.32
C ASP A 47 15.99 -17.55 74.40
N HIS A 48 14.76 -17.47 74.93
CA HIS A 48 13.58 -17.01 74.20
C HIS A 48 13.68 -15.54 73.78
N GLU A 49 14.04 -14.64 74.71
CA GLU A 49 14.27 -13.22 74.41
C GLU A 49 15.40 -13.01 73.40
N LYS A 50 16.42 -13.89 73.38
CA LYS A 50 17.48 -13.85 72.37
C LYS A 50 16.97 -14.33 71.01
N ALA A 51 16.23 -15.43 70.98
CA ALA A 51 15.64 -15.97 69.75
C ALA A 51 14.67 -14.97 69.08
N GLU A 52 13.84 -14.28 69.86
CA GLU A 52 12.96 -13.22 69.35
C GLU A 52 13.75 -12.04 68.77
N ARG A 53 14.83 -11.60 69.44
CA ARG A 53 15.70 -10.53 68.91
C ARG A 53 16.39 -10.93 67.61
N ASP A 54 16.85 -12.17 67.50
CA ASP A 54 17.52 -12.67 66.30
C ASP A 54 16.50 -12.85 65.15
N ALA A 55 15.29 -13.34 65.44
CA ALA A 55 14.20 -13.42 64.47
C ALA A 55 13.78 -12.03 63.96
N GLN A 56 13.68 -11.03 64.84
CA GLN A 56 13.39 -9.65 64.44
C GLN A 56 14.49 -9.07 63.54
N LYS A 57 15.77 -9.27 63.88
CA LYS A 57 16.88 -8.81 63.05
C LYS A 57 16.89 -9.44 61.66
N ASP A 58 16.55 -10.73 61.57
CA ASP A 58 16.45 -11.44 60.30
C ASP A 58 15.27 -10.96 59.46
N ALA A 59 14.13 -10.66 60.10
CA ALA A 59 12.98 -10.06 59.44
C ALA A 59 13.34 -8.66 58.87
N ASP A 60 13.94 -7.80 59.69
CA ASP A 60 14.39 -6.46 59.25
C ASP A 60 15.41 -6.55 58.11
N ARG A 61 16.30 -7.56 58.15
CA ARG A 61 17.29 -7.77 57.08
C ARG A 61 16.61 -8.17 55.78
N ARG A 62 15.67 -9.11 55.80
CA ARG A 62 14.91 -9.54 54.62
C ARG A 62 14.10 -8.41 54.03
N GLU A 63 13.49 -7.56 54.86
CA GLU A 63 12.74 -6.40 54.42
C GLU A 63 13.65 -5.38 53.73
N ARG A 64 14.82 -5.07 54.30
CA ARG A 64 15.81 -4.20 53.64
C ARG A 64 16.31 -4.76 52.31
N ASP A 65 16.59 -6.06 52.25
CA ASP A 65 17.05 -6.71 51.02
C ASP A 65 15.96 -6.70 49.94
N ARG A 66 14.69 -6.89 50.33
CA ARG A 66 13.53 -6.76 49.43
C ARG A 66 13.40 -5.33 48.89
N LEU A 67 13.44 -4.32 49.75
CA LEU A 67 13.33 -2.91 49.34
C LEU A 67 14.48 -2.50 48.40
N ARG A 68 15.70 -2.99 48.63
CA ARG A 68 16.84 -2.78 47.71
C ARG A 68 16.59 -3.43 46.35
N ALA A 69 16.13 -4.69 46.34
CA ALA A 69 15.81 -5.38 45.09
C ALA A 69 14.69 -4.69 44.29
N GLU A 70 13.65 -4.18 44.97
CA GLU A 70 12.57 -3.40 44.34
C GLU A 70 13.11 -2.09 43.74
N GLN A 71 13.99 -1.37 44.45
CA GLN A 71 14.63 -0.16 43.92
C GLN A 71 15.53 -0.43 42.71
N ASP A 72 16.30 -1.52 42.75
CA ASP A 72 17.18 -1.88 41.63
C ASP A 72 16.36 -2.32 40.40
N ALA A 73 15.25 -3.04 40.61
CA ALA A 73 14.32 -3.39 39.54
C ALA A 73 13.69 -2.14 38.90
N LEU A 74 13.28 -1.15 39.70
CA LEU A 74 12.75 0.12 39.20
C LEU A 74 13.78 0.88 38.36
N LYS A 75 15.03 0.98 38.84
CA LYS A 75 16.12 1.62 38.08
C LYS A 75 16.39 0.91 36.75
N GLN A 76 16.42 -0.43 36.76
CA GLN A 76 16.60 -1.22 35.54
C GLN A 76 15.44 -1.02 34.56
N ALA A 77 14.20 -0.96 35.03
CA ALA A 77 13.03 -0.70 34.19
C ALA A 77 13.08 0.71 33.57
N GLU A 78 13.45 1.72 34.35
CA GLU A 78 13.64 3.08 33.84
C GLU A 78 14.75 3.16 32.79
N GLN A 79 15.86 2.45 33.01
CA GLN A 79 16.96 2.40 32.06
C GLN A 79 16.56 1.70 30.75
N ARG A 80 15.86 0.55 30.83
CA ARG A 80 15.31 -0.12 29.64
C ARG A 80 14.33 0.77 28.89
N ARG A 81 13.48 1.52 29.59
CA ARG A 81 12.56 2.47 28.96
C ARG A 81 13.32 3.58 28.22
N LYS A 82 14.36 4.15 28.82
CA LYS A 82 15.22 5.17 28.18
C LYS A 82 15.96 4.62 26.96
N GLU A 83 16.44 3.38 27.02
CA GLU A 83 17.09 2.70 25.89
C GLU A 83 16.10 2.43 24.75
N GLN A 84 14.88 1.95 25.06
CA GLN A 84 13.80 1.78 24.09
C GLN A 84 13.41 3.11 23.44
N GLU A 85 13.31 4.18 24.20
CA GLU A 85 12.99 5.52 23.68
C GLU A 85 14.08 6.04 22.73
N ARG A 86 15.36 5.85 23.09
CA ARG A 86 16.49 6.21 22.20
C ARG A 86 16.51 5.37 20.92
N ALA A 87 16.27 4.06 21.03
CA ALA A 87 16.18 3.16 19.89
C ALA A 87 15.01 3.56 18.96
N ALA A 88 13.85 3.88 19.52
CA ALA A 88 12.71 4.37 18.76
C ALA A 88 13.02 5.71 18.05
N GLN A 89 13.66 6.65 18.74
CA GLN A 89 14.08 7.91 18.14
C GLN A 89 15.10 7.71 17.00
N GLN A 90 16.01 6.75 17.13
CA GLN A 90 16.96 6.40 16.08
C GLN A 90 16.25 5.78 14.87
N ALA A 91 15.33 4.83 15.09
CA ALA A 91 14.54 4.21 14.03
C ALA A 91 13.71 5.25 13.25
N VAL A 92 13.09 6.22 13.94
CA VAL A 92 12.36 7.33 13.29
C VAL A 92 13.29 8.18 12.44
N ARG A 93 14.51 8.48 12.91
CA ARG A 93 15.49 9.25 12.12
C ARG A 93 15.98 8.49 10.89
N GLU A 94 16.20 7.19 11.02
CA GLU A 94 16.60 6.33 9.90
C GLU A 94 15.47 6.21 8.87
N ALA A 95 14.22 6.00 9.30
CA ALA A 95 13.06 5.99 8.41
C ALA A 95 12.89 7.33 7.68
N ALA A 96 13.04 8.46 8.38
CA ALA A 96 12.99 9.79 7.77
C ALA A 96 14.15 10.07 6.80
N ARG A 97 15.30 9.39 6.96
CA ARG A 97 16.40 9.45 6.00
C ARG A 97 16.06 8.61 4.76
N GLN A 98 15.57 7.39 4.95
CA GLN A 98 15.16 6.50 3.85
C GLN A 98 14.07 7.15 2.99
N LEU A 99 13.07 7.79 3.59
CA LEU A 99 12.02 8.50 2.86
C LEU A 99 12.61 9.63 1.99
N ARG A 100 13.53 10.44 2.53
CA ARG A 100 14.19 11.51 1.77
C ARG A 100 15.08 10.98 0.64
N GLU A 101 15.76 9.86 0.85
CA GLU A 101 16.54 9.19 -0.19
C GLU A 101 15.62 8.64 -1.30
N ALA A 102 14.48 8.05 -0.94
CA ALA A 102 13.47 7.58 -1.89
C ALA A 102 12.84 8.72 -2.70
N GLU A 103 12.42 9.81 -2.06
CA GLU A 103 11.91 11.01 -2.74
C GLU A 103 12.95 11.61 -3.70
N LYS A 104 14.23 11.65 -3.28
CA LYS A 104 15.32 12.13 -4.13
C LYS A 104 15.54 11.20 -5.33
N ALA A 105 15.46 9.88 -5.14
CA ALA A 105 15.56 8.91 -6.23
C ALA A 105 14.39 9.05 -7.22
N GLN A 106 13.16 9.20 -6.72
CA GLN A 106 11.99 9.46 -7.57
C GLN A 106 12.13 10.75 -8.38
N ARG A 107 12.60 11.85 -7.76
CA ARG A 107 12.87 13.11 -8.49
C ARG A 107 13.96 12.95 -9.55
N ALA A 108 15.01 12.19 -9.25
CA ALA A 108 16.07 11.92 -10.22
C ALA A 108 15.56 11.07 -11.40
N ALA A 109 14.73 10.05 -11.14
CA ALA A 109 14.09 9.24 -12.17
C ALA A 109 13.15 10.08 -13.05
N ALA A 110 12.33 10.95 -12.47
CA ALA A 110 11.47 11.86 -13.21
C ALA A 110 12.28 12.83 -14.10
N LEU A 111 13.40 13.36 -13.59
CA LEU A 111 14.29 14.21 -14.39
C LEU A 111 14.94 13.43 -15.53
N ALA A 112 15.38 12.19 -15.28
CA ALA A 112 15.95 11.32 -16.30
C ALA A 112 14.91 10.98 -17.40
N GLN A 113 13.66 10.68 -17.02
CA GLN A 113 12.56 10.50 -17.98
C GLN A 113 12.32 11.76 -18.82
N GLN A 114 12.31 12.96 -18.20
CA GLN A 114 12.18 14.21 -18.95
C GLN A 114 13.38 14.46 -19.89
N GLN A 115 14.60 14.12 -19.47
CA GLN A 115 15.80 14.24 -20.31
C GLN A 115 15.74 13.26 -21.49
N ALA A 116 15.40 12.00 -21.24
CA ALA A 116 15.19 11.00 -22.28
C ALA A 116 14.09 11.43 -23.26
N ALA A 117 12.97 11.99 -22.78
CA ALA A 117 11.92 12.53 -23.63
C ALA A 117 12.41 13.71 -24.50
N ARG A 118 13.22 14.62 -23.95
CA ARG A 118 13.83 15.73 -24.71
C ARG A 118 14.84 15.24 -25.73
N GLU A 119 15.65 14.26 -25.39
CA GLU A 119 16.62 13.65 -26.31
C GLU A 119 15.92 12.87 -27.41
N ALA A 120 14.86 12.12 -27.10
CA ALA A 120 13.99 11.46 -28.06
C ALA A 120 13.33 12.48 -29.00
N GLU A 121 12.84 13.61 -28.49
CA GLU A 121 12.28 14.70 -29.32
C GLU A 121 13.36 15.38 -30.18
N LYS A 122 14.59 15.54 -29.68
CA LYS A 122 15.72 16.08 -30.46
C LYS A 122 16.17 15.09 -31.54
N ALA A 123 16.24 13.81 -31.21
CA ALA A 123 16.53 12.72 -32.13
C ALA A 123 15.44 12.62 -33.19
N ARG A 124 14.17 12.78 -32.83
CA ARG A 124 13.05 12.90 -33.76
C ARG A 124 13.20 14.10 -34.68
N ARG A 125 13.50 15.30 -34.16
CA ARG A 125 13.73 16.48 -35.02
C ARG A 125 14.92 16.30 -35.97
N HIS A 126 15.91 15.52 -35.57
CA HIS A 126 17.02 15.15 -36.43
C HIS A 126 16.62 14.08 -37.46
N ALA A 127 15.93 13.03 -37.04
CA ALA A 127 15.42 11.97 -37.89
C ALA A 127 14.39 12.48 -38.91
N VAL A 128 13.47 13.37 -38.53
CA VAL A 128 12.52 14.05 -39.42
C VAL A 128 13.26 14.97 -40.41
N ARG A 129 14.36 15.61 -39.99
CA ARG A 129 15.22 16.41 -40.90
C ARG A 129 15.97 15.53 -41.90
N VAL A 130 16.41 14.35 -41.48
CA VAL A 130 17.13 13.38 -42.31
C VAL A 130 16.16 12.61 -43.23
N ALA A 131 15.00 12.21 -42.72
CA ALA A 131 13.92 11.53 -43.44
C ALA A 131 13.13 12.48 -44.36
N GLY A 132 13.21 13.79 -44.15
CA GLY A 132 12.70 14.80 -45.10
C GLY A 132 13.36 14.76 -46.48
N ALA A 133 14.37 13.90 -46.69
CA ALA A 133 14.94 13.59 -48.00
C ALA A 133 14.23 12.44 -48.75
N GLU A 134 13.43 11.61 -48.07
CA GLU A 134 12.62 10.55 -48.70
C GLU A 134 11.13 10.83 -48.47
N SER A 135 10.47 11.35 -49.49
CA SER A 135 9.02 11.58 -49.48
C SER A 135 8.28 10.26 -49.29
N VAL A 136 7.47 10.15 -48.24
CA VAL A 136 6.50 9.05 -48.07
C VAL A 136 5.58 9.03 -49.30
N PRO A 137 5.65 8.02 -50.19
CA PRO A 137 4.77 7.93 -51.35
C PRO A 137 3.66 6.94 -51.03
N VAL A 138 2.64 7.36 -50.27
CA VAL A 138 1.40 6.60 -50.09
C VAL A 138 0.24 7.60 -50.05
N ASP A 139 -0.80 7.36 -50.86
CA ASP A 139 -2.06 8.09 -50.81
C ASP A 139 -2.83 7.69 -49.54
N LEU A 140 -2.37 8.21 -48.39
CA LEU A 140 -2.97 7.93 -47.09
C LEU A 140 -4.31 8.67 -46.96
N PRO A 141 -5.32 8.06 -46.30
CA PRO A 141 -6.54 8.78 -45.95
C PRO A 141 -6.21 10.09 -45.21
N PRO A 142 -6.93 11.20 -45.46
CA PRO A 142 -6.57 12.52 -44.93
C PRO A 142 -6.34 12.55 -43.41
N GLY A 143 -7.18 11.83 -42.64
CA GLY A 143 -7.05 11.70 -41.17
C GLY A 143 -5.78 11.01 -40.70
N ILE A 144 -5.20 10.11 -41.51
CA ILE A 144 -3.91 9.48 -41.20
C ILE A 144 -2.78 10.37 -41.75
N ALA A 145 -2.92 10.88 -42.97
CA ALA A 145 -1.91 11.70 -43.62
C ALA A 145 -1.49 12.91 -42.76
N VAL A 146 -2.45 13.57 -42.08
CA VAL A 146 -2.17 14.72 -41.20
C VAL A 146 -1.20 14.40 -40.07
N LEU A 147 -1.20 13.17 -39.55
CA LEU A 147 -0.31 12.71 -38.47
C LEU A 147 1.15 12.56 -38.90
N TRP A 148 1.35 12.36 -40.20
CA TRP A 148 2.65 12.13 -40.83
C TRP A 148 3.17 13.37 -41.56
N ARG A 149 2.41 14.48 -41.58
CA ARG A 149 2.85 15.75 -42.16
C ARG A 149 4.07 16.25 -41.41
N THR A 150 5.21 16.29 -42.08
CA THR A 150 6.39 16.98 -41.59
C THR A 150 6.13 18.48 -41.67
N PRO A 151 6.29 19.26 -40.58
CA PRO A 151 6.18 20.71 -40.65
C PRO A 151 7.15 21.22 -41.73
N PRO A 152 6.70 22.08 -42.65
CA PRO A 152 7.61 22.63 -43.66
C PRO A 152 8.77 23.34 -42.94
N PRO A 153 10.02 23.24 -43.45
CA PRO A 153 11.14 23.97 -42.88
C PRO A 153 10.77 25.44 -42.77
N GLY A 154 10.89 26.00 -41.56
CA GLY A 154 10.39 27.33 -41.24
C GLY A 154 10.91 28.37 -42.23
N ARG A 155 10.00 29.00 -42.99
CA ARG A 155 10.35 30.15 -43.82
C ARG A 155 10.72 31.33 -42.90
N PRO A 156 11.75 32.13 -43.24
CA PRO A 156 12.02 33.37 -42.50
C PRO A 156 10.78 34.27 -42.53
N GLY A 157 10.18 34.51 -41.36
CA GLY A 157 8.95 35.29 -41.21
C GLY A 157 8.40 35.21 -39.78
N PRO A 158 7.34 35.98 -39.45
CA PRO A 158 6.67 35.88 -38.15
C PRO A 158 6.20 34.44 -37.90
N ARG A 159 6.30 33.96 -36.64
CA ARG A 159 5.88 32.61 -36.28
C ARG A 159 4.44 32.36 -36.77
N PRO A 160 4.11 31.17 -37.30
CA PRO A 160 2.73 30.82 -37.63
C PRO A 160 1.84 31.09 -36.42
N GLY A 161 0.71 31.77 -36.62
CA GLY A 161 -0.20 32.11 -35.53
C GLY A 161 -0.87 30.89 -34.87
N LEU A 162 -0.82 29.72 -35.50
CA LEU A 162 -1.40 28.48 -35.02
C LEU A 162 -0.63 27.26 -35.55
N THR A 163 -0.48 26.20 -34.74
CA THR A 163 0.11 24.90 -35.13
C THR A 163 -0.87 23.74 -34.97
N LEU A 164 -0.60 22.60 -35.60
CA LEU A 164 -1.42 21.39 -35.46
C LEU A 164 -1.46 20.90 -34.01
N GLU A 165 -0.34 21.03 -33.28
CA GLU A 165 -0.25 20.70 -31.86
C GLU A 165 -1.17 21.58 -31.02
N GLN A 166 -1.24 22.88 -31.30
CA GLN A 166 -2.14 23.80 -30.59
C GLN A 166 -3.62 23.48 -30.86
N ILE A 167 -3.95 23.09 -32.10
CA ILE A 167 -5.31 22.64 -32.45
C ILE A 167 -5.66 21.36 -31.68
N ALA A 168 -4.74 20.40 -31.62
CA ALA A 168 -4.93 19.16 -30.88
C ALA A 168 -5.07 19.40 -29.37
N ASP A 169 -4.19 20.21 -28.77
CA ASP A 169 -4.24 20.57 -27.34
C ASP A 169 -5.58 21.21 -26.95
N ALA A 170 -6.09 22.13 -27.76
CA ALA A 170 -7.38 22.77 -27.50
C ALA A 170 -8.56 21.79 -27.65
N GLY A 171 -8.48 20.87 -28.62
CA GLY A 171 -9.48 19.82 -28.78
C GLY A 171 -9.50 18.84 -27.61
N ILE A 172 -8.32 18.44 -27.12
CA ILE A 172 -8.16 17.58 -25.94
C ILE A 172 -8.77 18.26 -24.71
N ALA A 173 -8.40 19.51 -24.43
CA ALA A 173 -8.94 20.24 -23.28
C ALA A 173 -10.47 20.36 -23.30
N LEU A 174 -11.06 20.57 -24.49
CA LEU A 174 -12.52 20.60 -24.66
C LEU A 174 -13.15 19.22 -24.44
N ALA A 175 -12.54 18.16 -24.98
CA ALA A 175 -13.02 16.79 -24.81
C ALA A 175 -12.92 16.30 -23.36
N ASP A 176 -11.85 16.67 -22.65
CA ASP A 176 -11.66 16.33 -21.23
C ASP A 176 -12.70 17.04 -20.34
N ALA A 177 -13.08 18.27 -20.67
CA ALA A 177 -14.02 19.06 -19.87
C ALA A 177 -15.50 18.79 -20.18
N GLU A 178 -15.86 18.63 -21.45
CA GLU A 178 -17.26 18.59 -21.91
C GLU A 178 -17.60 17.30 -22.68
N GLY A 179 -16.66 16.37 -22.80
CA GLY A 179 -16.81 15.15 -23.60
C GLY A 179 -16.55 15.36 -25.09
N ILE A 180 -16.26 14.27 -25.80
CA ILE A 180 -15.82 14.32 -27.21
C ILE A 180 -16.86 14.88 -28.19
N GLU A 181 -18.14 14.74 -27.87
CA GLU A 181 -19.24 15.25 -28.70
C GLU A 181 -19.29 16.78 -28.75
N SER A 182 -18.74 17.45 -27.73
CA SER A 182 -18.64 18.91 -27.68
C SER A 182 -17.63 19.46 -28.70
N VAL A 183 -16.67 18.63 -29.15
CA VAL A 183 -15.61 19.04 -30.07
C VAL A 183 -16.17 19.25 -31.47
N SER A 184 -16.35 20.52 -31.82
CA SER A 184 -16.78 20.95 -33.16
C SER A 184 -15.79 21.96 -33.72
N MET A 185 -15.71 22.09 -35.05
CA MET A 185 -14.83 23.05 -35.70
C MET A 185 -15.09 24.49 -35.24
N ALA A 186 -16.35 24.84 -34.96
CA ALA A 186 -16.73 26.17 -34.48
C ALA A 186 -16.25 26.41 -33.04
N ARG A 187 -16.54 25.49 -32.12
CA ARG A 187 -16.07 25.59 -30.72
C ARG A 187 -14.55 25.60 -30.61
N LEU A 188 -13.87 24.79 -31.42
CA LEU A 188 -12.42 24.75 -31.44
C LEU A 188 -11.83 26.07 -31.95
N ALA A 189 -12.46 26.70 -32.94
CA ALA A 189 -12.02 27.99 -33.44
C ALA A 189 -12.22 29.08 -32.38
N GLU A 190 -13.38 29.08 -31.74
CA GLU A 190 -13.72 29.99 -30.65
C GLU A 190 -12.74 29.87 -29.47
N SER A 191 -12.45 28.64 -29.02
CA SER A 191 -11.51 28.42 -27.90
C SER A 191 -10.08 28.86 -28.21
N LEU A 192 -9.69 28.80 -29.49
CA LEU A 192 -8.38 29.26 -29.96
C LEU A 192 -8.34 30.76 -30.30
N GLY A 193 -9.49 31.45 -30.30
CA GLY A 193 -9.58 32.86 -30.72
C GLY A 193 -9.43 33.07 -32.23
N PHE A 194 -9.74 32.05 -33.04
CA PHE A 194 -9.70 32.09 -34.50
C PHE A 194 -11.09 31.92 -35.12
N THR A 195 -11.21 32.19 -36.42
CA THR A 195 -12.41 31.84 -37.18
C THR A 195 -12.34 30.38 -37.64
N THR A 196 -13.49 29.73 -37.82
CA THR A 196 -13.56 28.36 -38.35
C THR A 196 -12.84 28.23 -39.70
N MET A 197 -13.00 29.23 -40.58
CA MET A 197 -12.27 29.30 -41.87
C MET A 197 -10.75 29.34 -41.71
N SER A 198 -10.25 29.87 -40.59
CA SER A 198 -8.81 29.89 -40.30
C SER A 198 -8.27 28.53 -39.88
N LEU A 199 -9.06 27.71 -39.18
CA LEU A 199 -8.69 26.34 -38.82
C LEU A 199 -8.57 25.44 -40.05
N TYR A 200 -9.46 25.61 -41.04
CA TYR A 200 -9.44 24.82 -42.27
C TYR A 200 -8.16 24.97 -43.11
N ARG A 201 -7.31 25.97 -42.83
CA ARG A 201 -5.99 26.10 -43.45
C ARG A 201 -4.98 25.07 -42.92
N TYR A 202 -5.23 24.52 -41.74
CA TYR A 202 -4.33 23.58 -41.06
C TYR A 202 -4.86 22.15 -41.12
N VAL A 203 -6.17 21.99 -40.94
CA VAL A 203 -6.87 20.69 -40.91
C VAL A 203 -8.03 20.70 -41.89
N SER A 204 -8.18 19.65 -42.69
CA SER A 204 -9.21 19.61 -43.75
C SER A 204 -10.60 19.21 -43.23
N SER A 205 -10.66 18.56 -42.07
CA SER A 205 -11.90 17.99 -41.50
C SER A 205 -11.83 17.86 -39.98
N LYS A 206 -12.99 17.62 -39.35
CA LYS A 206 -13.06 17.22 -37.94
C LYS A 206 -12.31 15.90 -37.70
N ASP A 207 -12.33 14.97 -38.65
CA ASP A 207 -11.63 13.68 -38.53
C ASP A 207 -10.10 13.84 -38.43
N GLU A 208 -9.52 14.81 -39.15
CA GLU A 208 -8.10 15.15 -39.01
C GLU A 208 -7.79 15.67 -37.60
N VAL A 209 -8.67 16.50 -37.04
CA VAL A 209 -8.55 16.99 -35.66
C VAL A 209 -8.63 15.85 -34.65
N LEU A 210 -9.62 14.96 -34.78
CA LEU A 210 -9.77 13.80 -33.89
C LEU A 210 -8.54 12.88 -33.95
N SER A 211 -7.99 12.66 -35.14
CA SER A 211 -6.77 11.86 -35.31
C SER A 211 -5.59 12.50 -34.59
N LEU A 212 -5.39 13.82 -34.77
CA LEU A 212 -4.32 14.59 -34.10
C LEU A 212 -4.46 14.59 -32.58
N MET A 213 -5.69 14.82 -32.10
CA MET A 213 -6.01 14.77 -30.67
C MET A 213 -5.62 13.43 -30.08
N SER A 214 -5.93 12.33 -30.76
CA SER A 214 -5.68 11.00 -30.18
C SER A 214 -4.24 10.54 -30.23
N ASP A 215 -3.49 10.82 -31.29
CA ASP A 215 -2.04 10.53 -31.30
C ASP A 215 -1.29 11.30 -30.19
N ARG A 216 -1.82 12.49 -29.86
CA ARG A 216 -1.26 13.39 -28.87
C ARG A 216 -1.68 13.02 -27.44
N ALA A 217 -2.97 12.83 -27.20
CA ALA A 217 -3.53 12.43 -25.91
C ALA A 217 -3.04 11.05 -25.49
N GLY A 218 -2.82 10.13 -26.44
CA GLY A 218 -2.22 8.82 -26.17
C GLY A 218 -0.77 8.87 -25.67
N GLY A 219 -0.13 10.04 -25.64
CA GLY A 219 1.20 10.21 -25.07
C GLY A 219 2.28 9.38 -25.78
N ARG A 220 3.32 8.99 -25.03
CA ARG A 220 4.40 8.15 -25.55
C ARG A 220 4.71 7.03 -24.54
N PRO A 221 5.08 5.83 -25.03
CA PRO A 221 5.46 4.74 -24.15
C PRO A 221 6.74 5.08 -23.37
N PRO A 222 6.99 4.38 -22.25
CA PRO A 222 8.30 4.40 -21.63
C PRO A 222 9.35 3.80 -22.58
N VAL A 223 10.62 4.14 -22.36
CA VAL A 223 11.72 3.38 -22.95
C VAL A 223 11.82 2.08 -22.18
N VAL A 224 11.70 0.95 -22.88
CA VAL A 224 11.72 -0.38 -22.29
C VAL A 224 12.89 -1.14 -22.90
N GLY A 225 13.89 -1.42 -22.08
CA GLY A 225 15.05 -2.22 -22.47
C GLY A 225 15.25 -3.45 -21.59
N PRO A 226 16.28 -4.27 -21.89
CA PRO A 226 16.61 -5.48 -21.12
C PRO A 226 16.89 -5.20 -19.63
N GLU A 227 17.27 -3.98 -19.27
CA GLU A 227 17.54 -3.54 -17.90
C GLU A 227 16.31 -3.52 -16.99
N VAL A 228 15.10 -3.48 -17.54
CA VAL A 228 13.84 -3.47 -16.78
C VAL A 228 13.52 -4.86 -16.22
N GLY A 229 14.04 -5.93 -16.83
CA GLY A 229 13.81 -7.31 -16.41
C GLY A 229 13.28 -8.20 -17.54
N GLY A 230 12.51 -9.22 -17.16
CA GLY A 230 11.89 -10.16 -18.07
C GLY A 230 10.77 -9.54 -18.90
N TRP A 231 10.19 -10.34 -19.79
CA TRP A 231 9.12 -9.87 -20.68
C TRP A 231 7.88 -9.37 -19.92
N ARG A 232 7.58 -9.99 -18.76
CA ARG A 232 6.42 -9.66 -17.94
C ARG A 232 6.61 -8.29 -17.30
N GLU A 233 7.72 -8.08 -16.59
CA GLU A 233 8.04 -6.81 -15.93
C GLU A 233 8.08 -5.65 -16.94
N ARG A 234 8.57 -5.92 -18.15
CA ARG A 234 8.56 -4.96 -19.25
C ARG A 234 7.16 -4.59 -19.71
N LEU A 235 6.26 -5.56 -19.91
CA LEU A 235 4.85 -5.26 -20.27
C LEU A 235 4.09 -4.56 -19.14
N GLU A 236 4.31 -4.97 -17.90
CA GLU A 236 3.70 -4.35 -16.72
C GLU A 236 4.10 -2.87 -16.62
N LEU A 237 5.38 -2.53 -16.88
CA LEU A 237 5.83 -1.14 -16.96
C LEU A 237 5.12 -0.36 -18.07
N VAL A 238 4.97 -0.95 -19.26
CA VAL A 238 4.27 -0.30 -20.38
C VAL A 238 2.82 0.00 -19.99
N LEU A 239 2.11 -0.97 -19.41
CA LEU A 239 0.72 -0.84 -18.99
C LEU A 239 0.56 0.19 -17.86
N ALA A 240 1.45 0.17 -16.88
CA ALA A 240 1.46 1.12 -15.77
C ALA A 240 1.64 2.58 -16.23
N VAL A 241 2.39 2.82 -17.32
CA VAL A 241 2.50 4.15 -17.91
C VAL A 241 1.28 4.50 -18.78
N GLN A 242 0.71 3.52 -19.47
CA GLN A 242 -0.43 3.73 -20.36
C GLN A 242 -1.73 4.04 -19.60
N GLN A 243 -1.97 3.33 -18.51
CA GLN A 243 -3.20 3.40 -17.74
C GLN A 243 -3.57 4.83 -17.29
N PRO A 244 -2.70 5.60 -16.60
CA PRO A 244 -3.03 6.96 -16.18
C PRO A 244 -3.29 7.91 -17.36
N ILE A 245 -2.62 7.71 -18.51
CA ILE A 245 -2.84 8.49 -19.72
C ILE A 245 -4.26 8.27 -20.25
N LEU A 246 -4.70 7.00 -20.28
CA LEU A 246 -6.02 6.66 -20.76
C LEU A 246 -7.13 7.07 -19.79
N HIS A 247 -6.88 7.00 -18.48
CA HIS A 247 -7.81 7.52 -17.46
C HIS A 247 -7.96 9.04 -17.51
N ALA A 248 -6.90 9.78 -17.87
CA ALA A 248 -6.97 11.23 -18.05
C ALA A 248 -7.83 11.63 -19.27
N HIS A 249 -7.94 10.75 -20.27
CA HIS A 249 -8.60 11.02 -21.55
C HIS A 249 -9.62 9.92 -21.90
N PRO A 250 -10.70 9.71 -21.11
CA PRO A 250 -11.61 8.57 -21.26
C PRO A 250 -12.31 8.53 -22.64
N TRP A 251 -12.47 9.68 -23.28
CA TRP A 251 -13.04 9.79 -24.63
C TRP A 251 -12.23 9.05 -25.72
N LEU A 252 -10.97 8.69 -25.46
CA LEU A 252 -10.17 7.86 -26.37
C LEU A 252 -10.83 6.50 -26.65
N ALA A 253 -11.55 5.93 -25.67
CA ALA A 253 -12.23 4.65 -25.80
C ALA A 253 -13.48 4.70 -26.69
N ARG A 254 -14.10 5.88 -26.86
CA ARG A 254 -15.35 6.05 -27.61
C ARG A 254 -15.17 6.31 -29.10
N THR A 255 -13.96 6.65 -29.54
CA THR A 255 -13.75 7.14 -30.89
C THR A 255 -13.26 6.02 -31.81
N SER A 256 -14.16 5.37 -32.55
CA SER A 256 -13.78 4.28 -33.48
C SER A 256 -12.78 4.72 -34.57
N GLN A 257 -12.86 5.96 -35.03
CA GLN A 257 -11.88 6.52 -35.98
C GLN A 257 -10.46 6.59 -35.39
N VAL A 258 -10.35 6.83 -34.09
CA VAL A 258 -9.08 6.89 -33.35
C VAL A 258 -8.45 5.51 -33.24
N MET A 259 -9.29 4.49 -33.10
CA MET A 259 -8.88 3.09 -33.11
C MET A 259 -8.32 2.59 -34.44
N HIS A 260 -8.47 3.34 -35.54
CA HIS A 260 -7.95 2.99 -36.86
C HIS A 260 -6.87 3.97 -37.35
N ALA A 261 -6.68 5.10 -36.66
CA ALA A 261 -5.59 6.02 -36.95
C ALA A 261 -4.25 5.38 -36.56
N VAL A 262 -3.37 5.15 -37.55
CA VAL A 262 -1.99 4.68 -37.34
C VAL A 262 -1.08 5.90 -37.34
N GLY A 263 -1.00 6.55 -36.18
CA GLY A 263 -0.12 7.70 -35.93
C GLY A 263 1.24 7.30 -35.34
N PRO A 264 2.20 8.24 -35.31
CA PRO A 264 3.53 8.01 -34.73
C PRO A 264 3.51 7.56 -33.26
N GLY A 265 2.60 8.10 -32.45
CA GLY A 265 2.42 7.71 -31.06
C GLY A 265 1.91 6.30 -30.92
N ARG A 266 0.91 5.91 -31.71
CA ARG A 266 0.39 4.54 -31.70
C ARG A 266 1.44 3.52 -32.13
N LEU A 267 2.20 3.81 -33.19
CA LEU A 267 3.29 2.93 -33.61
C LEU A 267 4.36 2.81 -32.52
N ALA A 268 4.68 3.90 -31.81
CA ALA A 268 5.61 3.83 -30.69
C ALA A 268 5.10 2.90 -29.58
N TRP A 269 3.81 2.98 -29.21
CA TRP A 269 3.22 2.07 -28.22
C TRP A 269 3.23 0.61 -28.68
N MET A 270 2.89 0.35 -29.95
CA MET A 270 2.96 -1.01 -30.52
C MET A 270 4.39 -1.54 -30.49
N GLU A 271 5.38 -0.74 -30.87
CA GLU A 271 6.79 -1.08 -30.81
C GLU A 271 7.21 -1.41 -29.38
N ALA A 272 6.91 -0.55 -28.40
CA ALA A 272 7.27 -0.80 -27.00
C ALA A 272 6.67 -2.10 -26.44
N MET A 273 5.42 -2.42 -26.78
CA MET A 273 4.78 -3.67 -26.37
C MET A 273 5.37 -4.90 -27.08
N LEU A 274 5.72 -4.78 -28.38
CA LEU A 274 6.40 -5.86 -29.11
C LEU A 274 7.80 -6.09 -28.57
N SER A 275 8.59 -5.03 -28.38
CA SER A 275 9.95 -5.11 -27.84
C SER A 275 9.96 -5.67 -26.41
N ALA A 276 8.90 -5.43 -25.62
CA ALA A 276 8.77 -6.05 -24.30
C ALA A 276 8.76 -7.59 -24.37
N LEU A 277 8.21 -8.17 -25.45
CA LEU A 277 8.16 -9.61 -25.72
C LEU A 277 9.41 -10.15 -26.43
N ASP A 278 10.43 -9.32 -26.67
CA ASP A 278 11.66 -9.78 -27.32
C ASP A 278 12.45 -10.77 -26.45
N GLY A 279 13.04 -11.76 -27.12
CA GLY A 279 13.74 -12.87 -26.49
C GLY A 279 12.82 -13.99 -25.99
N THR A 280 11.50 -13.86 -26.13
CA THR A 280 10.57 -14.97 -25.88
C THR A 280 10.52 -15.93 -27.07
N PRO A 281 10.18 -17.22 -26.87
CA PRO A 281 10.01 -18.20 -27.96
C PRO A 281 8.71 -18.00 -28.77
N LEU A 282 7.91 -16.96 -28.49
CA LEU A 282 6.68 -16.69 -29.20
C LEU A 282 6.95 -16.29 -30.65
N SER A 283 6.15 -16.81 -31.57
CA SER A 283 6.13 -16.33 -32.96
C SER A 283 5.62 -14.88 -33.03
N GLU A 284 5.99 -14.16 -34.10
CA GLU A 284 5.54 -12.79 -34.32
C GLU A 284 4.01 -12.67 -34.37
N HIS A 285 3.31 -13.67 -34.91
CA HIS A 285 1.85 -13.71 -34.89
C HIS A 285 1.28 -13.80 -33.46
N GLN A 286 1.90 -14.61 -32.60
CA GLN A 286 1.50 -14.71 -31.20
C GLN A 286 1.80 -13.43 -30.42
N LYS A 287 2.94 -12.77 -30.68
CA LYS A 287 3.28 -11.48 -30.07
C LYS A 287 2.25 -10.41 -30.43
N VAL A 288 1.92 -10.27 -31.72
CA VAL A 288 0.89 -9.33 -32.19
C VAL A 288 -0.49 -9.65 -31.60
N GLY A 289 -0.85 -10.94 -31.51
CA GLY A 289 -2.08 -11.38 -30.87
C GLY A 289 -2.14 -11.02 -29.38
N ALA A 290 -1.04 -11.23 -28.66
CA ALA A 290 -0.92 -10.94 -27.23
C ALA A 290 -1.08 -9.44 -26.93
N ILE A 291 -0.35 -8.57 -27.64
CA ILE A 291 -0.47 -7.12 -27.44
C ILE A 291 -1.82 -6.58 -27.94
N GLY A 292 -2.43 -7.22 -28.93
CA GLY A 292 -3.77 -6.87 -29.43
C GLY A 292 -4.84 -7.17 -28.38
N LEU A 293 -4.72 -8.30 -27.68
CA LEU A 293 -5.58 -8.66 -26.55
C LEU A 293 -5.35 -7.69 -25.37
N LEU A 294 -4.08 -7.40 -25.07
CA LEU A 294 -3.54 -6.22 -24.38
C LEU A 294 -4.44 -4.98 -24.54
N ALA A 295 -4.27 -4.34 -25.70
CA ALA A 295 -4.90 -3.08 -26.03
C ALA A 295 -6.44 -3.16 -26.00
N SER A 296 -7.03 -4.26 -26.50
CA SER A 296 -8.49 -4.41 -26.54
C SER A 296 -9.09 -4.47 -25.14
N HIS A 297 -8.47 -5.21 -24.21
CA HIS A 297 -8.90 -5.29 -22.82
C HIS A 297 -8.84 -3.93 -22.12
N THR A 298 -7.72 -3.22 -22.28
CA THR A 298 -7.54 -1.88 -21.68
C THR A 298 -8.60 -0.89 -22.18
N LEU A 299 -8.88 -0.89 -23.48
CA LEU A 299 -9.88 0.00 -24.07
C LEU A 299 -11.31 -0.36 -23.67
N ASP A 300 -11.63 -1.65 -23.63
CA ASP A 300 -12.94 -2.11 -23.21
C ASP A 300 -13.20 -1.75 -21.74
N ARG A 301 -12.20 -1.90 -20.87
CA ARG A 301 -12.29 -1.47 -19.47
C ARG A 301 -12.68 0.01 -19.31
N LEU A 302 -12.07 0.89 -20.09
CA LEU A 302 -12.38 2.33 -20.03
C LEU A 302 -13.80 2.60 -20.51
N ARG A 303 -14.20 1.96 -21.62
CA ARG A 303 -15.54 2.10 -22.18
C ARG A 303 -16.60 1.61 -21.19
N VAL A 304 -16.42 0.41 -20.65
CA VAL A 304 -17.33 -0.21 -19.68
C VAL A 304 -17.37 0.60 -18.39
N GLY A 305 -16.23 1.12 -17.93
CA GLY A 305 -16.18 2.00 -16.75
C GLY A 305 -17.00 3.27 -16.91
N GLU A 306 -16.93 3.94 -18.07
CA GLU A 306 -17.75 5.11 -18.36
C GLU A 306 -19.24 4.75 -18.49
N GLU A 307 -19.56 3.72 -19.27
CA GLU A 307 -20.95 3.28 -19.53
C GLU A 307 -21.66 2.86 -18.25
N LEU A 308 -20.94 2.15 -17.37
CA LEU A 308 -21.47 1.66 -16.11
C LEU A 308 -21.32 2.66 -14.96
N SER A 309 -20.74 3.84 -15.16
CA SER A 309 -20.73 4.93 -14.15
C SER A 309 -22.14 5.47 -13.88
N GLY A 310 -22.39 6.09 -12.73
CA GLY A 310 -23.70 6.67 -12.39
C GLY A 310 -24.20 7.67 -13.43
N ALA A 311 -23.31 8.48 -14.00
CA ALA A 311 -23.61 9.39 -15.09
C ALA A 311 -23.94 8.63 -16.39
N GLY A 312 -23.14 7.62 -16.76
CA GLY A 312 -23.36 6.78 -17.92
C GLY A 312 -24.70 6.03 -17.87
N ARG A 313 -24.99 5.38 -16.74
CA ARG A 313 -26.26 4.68 -16.50
C ARG A 313 -27.45 5.65 -16.61
N THR A 314 -27.34 6.82 -15.99
CA THR A 314 -28.42 7.83 -16.04
C THR A 314 -28.65 8.36 -17.46
N ALA A 315 -27.59 8.53 -18.25
CA ALA A 315 -27.72 8.92 -19.66
C ALA A 315 -28.39 7.81 -20.50
N ALA A 316 -28.12 6.54 -20.20
CA ALA A 316 -28.64 5.40 -20.96
C ALA A 316 -30.11 5.08 -20.68
N VAL A 317 -30.51 5.04 -19.40
CA VAL A 317 -31.85 4.58 -18.98
C VAL A 317 -32.68 5.66 -18.28
N GLY A 318 -32.14 6.86 -18.09
CA GLY A 318 -32.77 7.95 -17.36
C GLY A 318 -32.56 7.86 -15.85
N SER A 319 -32.95 8.92 -15.13
CA SER A 319 -32.99 8.93 -13.66
C SER A 319 -34.20 8.17 -13.12
N THR A 320 -34.13 7.76 -11.86
CA THR A 320 -35.31 7.25 -11.15
C THR A 320 -36.35 8.36 -10.95
N ALA A 321 -37.58 7.98 -10.60
CA ALA A 321 -38.68 8.92 -10.37
C ALA A 321 -38.35 10.01 -9.32
N ASP A 322 -37.48 9.68 -8.36
CA ASP A 322 -37.04 10.58 -7.29
C ASP A 322 -35.81 11.42 -7.67
N GLY A 323 -35.38 11.37 -8.94
CA GLY A 323 -34.20 12.08 -9.44
C GLY A 323 -32.86 11.46 -9.04
N ALA A 324 -32.86 10.27 -8.43
CA ALA A 324 -31.63 9.55 -8.10
C ALA A 324 -31.01 8.90 -9.37
N PRO A 325 -29.70 8.63 -9.37
CA PRO A 325 -29.05 7.91 -10.45
C PRO A 325 -29.71 6.56 -10.72
N ALA A 326 -29.64 6.09 -11.95
CA ALA A 326 -30.11 4.75 -12.28
C ALA A 326 -29.41 3.69 -11.41
N PRO A 327 -30.16 2.70 -10.88
CA PRO A 327 -29.59 1.62 -10.06
C PRO A 327 -28.50 0.88 -10.83
N ASP A 328 -27.48 0.42 -10.12
CA ASP A 328 -26.41 -0.37 -10.71
C ASP A 328 -26.89 -1.77 -11.11
N LEU A 329 -26.09 -2.47 -11.92
CA LEU A 329 -26.44 -3.79 -12.41
C LEU A 329 -26.63 -4.79 -11.27
N GLY A 330 -25.82 -4.72 -10.21
CA GLY A 330 -25.95 -5.54 -9.01
C GLY A 330 -27.30 -5.37 -8.30
N ALA A 331 -27.78 -4.13 -8.14
CA ALA A 331 -29.09 -3.85 -7.55
C ALA A 331 -30.25 -4.34 -8.44
N LEU A 332 -30.15 -4.14 -9.76
CA LEU A 332 -31.14 -4.64 -10.72
C LEU A 332 -31.22 -6.17 -10.70
N ILE A 333 -30.08 -6.85 -10.73
CA ILE A 333 -30.02 -8.31 -10.61
C ILE A 333 -30.60 -8.75 -9.27
N SER A 334 -30.22 -8.11 -8.17
CA SER A 334 -30.72 -8.47 -6.84
C SER A 334 -32.25 -8.34 -6.74
N THR A 335 -32.83 -7.38 -7.47
CA THR A 335 -34.27 -7.10 -7.47
C THR A 335 -35.04 -8.01 -8.43
N LEU A 336 -34.50 -8.27 -9.62
CA LEU A 336 -35.22 -8.93 -10.72
C LEU A 336 -34.94 -10.42 -10.84
N ALA A 337 -33.77 -10.90 -10.37
CA ALA A 337 -33.39 -12.29 -10.52
C ALA A 337 -34.03 -13.18 -9.44
N SER A 338 -34.82 -14.17 -9.87
CA SER A 338 -35.36 -15.19 -8.97
C SER A 338 -34.26 -16.10 -8.38
N PRO A 339 -34.25 -16.40 -7.07
CA PRO A 339 -33.31 -17.35 -6.47
C PRO A 339 -33.40 -18.77 -7.03
N ASP A 340 -34.60 -19.20 -7.44
CA ASP A 340 -34.85 -20.57 -7.93
C ASP A 340 -34.37 -20.75 -9.38
N GLU A 341 -34.54 -19.71 -10.21
CA GLU A 341 -34.17 -19.73 -11.63
C GLU A 341 -32.75 -19.22 -11.88
N HIS A 342 -32.26 -18.29 -11.06
CA HIS A 342 -30.98 -17.59 -11.23
C HIS A 342 -30.07 -17.68 -9.99
N PRO A 343 -29.85 -18.86 -9.40
CA PRO A 343 -29.12 -18.99 -8.13
C PRO A 343 -27.67 -18.49 -8.22
N SER A 344 -26.98 -18.72 -9.33
CA SER A 344 -25.60 -18.25 -9.52
C SER A 344 -25.51 -16.74 -9.65
N LEU A 345 -26.44 -16.12 -10.37
CA LEU A 345 -26.48 -14.68 -10.59
C LEU A 345 -26.76 -13.93 -9.28
N ARG A 346 -27.68 -14.49 -8.47
CA ARG A 346 -27.98 -14.01 -7.12
C ARG A 346 -26.80 -14.13 -6.17
N ARG A 347 -26.05 -15.23 -6.19
CA ARG A 347 -24.82 -15.38 -5.39
C ARG A 347 -23.79 -14.31 -5.78
N ALA A 348 -23.53 -14.15 -7.07
CA ALA A 348 -22.56 -13.17 -7.57
C ALA A 348 -22.97 -11.72 -7.24
N ALA A 349 -24.25 -11.37 -7.40
CA ALA A 349 -24.75 -10.04 -7.03
C ALA A 349 -24.70 -9.79 -5.52
N ALA A 350 -25.02 -10.80 -4.69
CA ALA A 350 -24.91 -10.69 -3.23
C ALA A 350 -23.47 -10.48 -2.75
N ASP A 351 -22.49 -10.97 -3.51
CA ASP A 351 -21.05 -10.78 -3.28
C ASP A 351 -20.53 -9.46 -3.89
N GLY A 352 -21.40 -8.66 -4.53
CA GLY A 352 -21.03 -7.38 -5.14
C GLY A 352 -20.30 -7.50 -6.48
N ALA A 353 -20.26 -8.69 -7.11
CA ALA A 353 -19.51 -8.92 -8.35
C ALA A 353 -20.00 -8.12 -9.57
N PHE A 354 -21.18 -7.48 -9.47
CA PHE A 354 -21.77 -6.61 -10.50
C PHE A 354 -21.85 -5.15 -10.07
N SER A 355 -21.24 -4.79 -8.94
CA SER A 355 -21.15 -3.41 -8.50
C SER A 355 -19.91 -2.78 -9.11
N TYR A 356 -20.12 -1.66 -9.80
CA TYR A 356 -19.08 -0.86 -10.43
C TYR A 356 -19.02 0.45 -9.62
N PRO A 357 -18.05 0.59 -8.71
CA PRO A 357 -17.90 1.82 -7.94
C PRO A 357 -17.69 2.98 -8.91
N ASP A 358 -18.40 4.09 -8.69
CA ASP A 358 -18.22 5.31 -9.49
C ASP A 358 -16.78 5.88 -9.32
N ASP A 359 -16.11 5.48 -8.22
CA ASP A 359 -14.77 5.93 -7.82
C ASP A 359 -13.83 4.73 -7.58
N VAL A 360 -13.43 3.99 -8.62
CA VAL A 360 -12.24 3.13 -8.48
C VAL A 360 -11.02 4.06 -8.58
N PRO A 361 -10.20 4.19 -7.52
CA PRO A 361 -9.04 5.06 -7.56
C PRO A 361 -8.13 4.68 -8.74
N ALA A 362 -7.68 5.68 -9.50
CA ALA A 362 -6.69 5.49 -10.56
C ALA A 362 -5.32 5.00 -10.02
N ASP A 363 -5.13 5.03 -8.70
CA ASP A 363 -3.89 4.74 -7.96
C ASP A 363 -3.84 3.33 -7.35
N ASP A 364 -4.66 2.37 -7.81
CA ASP A 364 -4.34 0.98 -7.52
C ASP A 364 -3.16 0.57 -8.44
N ASP A 365 -1.94 0.66 -7.90
CA ASP A 365 -0.71 0.18 -8.55
C ASP A 365 -0.79 -1.32 -8.93
N SER A 366 -1.86 -2.04 -8.54
CA SER A 366 -2.10 -3.42 -8.93
C SER A 366 -2.81 -3.53 -10.29
N LEU A 367 -2.31 -4.47 -11.10
CA LEU A 367 -2.92 -4.82 -12.37
C LEU A 367 -4.32 -5.39 -12.14
N ASP A 368 -5.28 -4.99 -12.97
CA ASP A 368 -6.63 -5.51 -12.87
C ASP A 368 -6.68 -7.01 -13.18
N PHE A 369 -7.70 -7.68 -12.64
CA PHE A 369 -7.90 -9.12 -12.79
C PHE A 369 -7.80 -9.63 -14.23
N GLY A 370 -8.37 -8.91 -15.20
CA GLY A 370 -8.32 -9.32 -16.61
C GLY A 370 -6.92 -9.19 -17.19
N THR A 371 -6.19 -8.13 -16.85
CA THR A 371 -4.79 -7.95 -17.25
C THR A 371 -3.90 -9.06 -16.69
N VAL A 372 -4.07 -9.40 -15.40
CA VAL A 372 -3.34 -10.52 -14.77
C VAL A 372 -3.61 -11.83 -15.52
N LEU A 373 -4.88 -12.15 -15.82
CA LEU A 373 -5.23 -13.36 -16.55
C LEU A 373 -4.61 -13.41 -17.96
N ILE A 374 -4.56 -12.28 -18.65
CA ILE A 374 -3.96 -12.21 -19.99
C ILE A 374 -2.44 -12.45 -19.89
N LEU A 375 -1.76 -11.80 -18.95
CA LEU A 375 -0.32 -11.99 -18.76
C LEU A 375 0.01 -13.44 -18.35
N ASP A 376 -0.77 -14.04 -17.45
CA ASP A 376 -0.62 -15.46 -17.08
C ASP A 376 -0.86 -16.40 -18.27
N GLY A 377 -1.80 -16.05 -19.15
CA GLY A 377 -2.01 -16.75 -20.41
C GLY A 377 -0.79 -16.68 -21.33
N ILE A 378 -0.17 -15.51 -21.46
CA ILE A 378 1.07 -15.30 -22.24
C ILE A 378 2.22 -16.13 -21.63
N GLU A 379 2.35 -16.13 -20.31
CA GLU A 379 3.38 -16.91 -19.61
C GLU A 379 3.25 -18.41 -19.88
N ARG A 380 2.01 -18.92 -19.86
CA ARG A 380 1.74 -20.32 -20.24
C ARG A 380 2.13 -20.60 -21.69
N LEU A 381 1.81 -19.71 -22.63
CA LEU A 381 2.20 -19.86 -24.03
C LEU A 381 3.72 -19.92 -24.20
N ILE A 382 4.46 -19.06 -23.48
CA ILE A 382 5.92 -19.04 -23.47
C ILE A 382 6.48 -20.35 -22.91
N THR A 383 5.92 -20.83 -21.80
CA THR A 383 6.36 -22.07 -21.14
C THR A 383 6.14 -23.30 -22.04
N HIS A 384 5.04 -23.33 -22.81
CA HIS A 384 4.76 -24.43 -23.74
C HIS A 384 5.58 -24.37 -25.04
N ALA A 385 6.09 -23.21 -25.40
CA ALA A 385 6.93 -23.01 -26.59
C ALA A 385 8.44 -23.16 -26.30
N SER A 386 8.82 -23.22 -25.02
CA SER A 386 10.18 -23.51 -24.52
C SER A 386 10.40 -25.02 -24.42
#